data_AF-A0A5C6JVJ2-F1
#
_entry.id   AF-A0A5C6JVJ2-F1
#
_cell.length_a   1.000
_cell.length_b   1.000
_cell.length_c   1.000
_cell.angle_alpha   90.00
_cell.angle_beta   90.00
_cell.angle_gamma   90.00
#
_symmetry.space_group_name_H-M   'P 1'
#
loop_
_entity.id
_entity.type
_entity.pdbx_description
1 polymer ?
#
loop_
_entity_poly.entity_id
_entity_poly.type
_entity_poly.pdbx_seq_one_letter_code
_entity_poly.pdbx_strand_id
1 'polypeptide(L)'
;MSVSVRAPYAWTCEECGRRCEAPVWRVVDSRERPDVLSSRTGPDGFGAGLCQVACPGCGTRAYVEAPVLVLRAGAVVPTLFATSVAQLHEDATATVAELVEQARLAGAFAAGRFGGQVVRLPRRLLPFALSCDVERDLADPEAACRELAEHGAPTVTNYRYFLRGDIGRGGPVRGGRERSGRV
;
A
#
# COMPACT_ATOMS: atom_id res chain seq x y z
N MET A 1 -6.71 8.65 -18.63
CA MET A 1 -7.56 7.99 -17.60
C MET A 1 -6.92 8.24 -16.26
N SER A 2 -7.70 8.32 -15.18
CA SER A 2 -7.14 8.41 -13.82
C SER A 2 -6.48 7.08 -13.46
N VAL A 3 -5.26 7.11 -12.93
CA VAL A 3 -4.57 5.92 -12.41
C VAL A 3 -5.18 5.50 -11.07
N SER A 4 -5.48 6.47 -10.23
CA SER A 4 -6.05 6.26 -8.91
C SER A 4 -7.50 5.84 -9.03
N VAL A 5 -7.86 4.75 -8.36
CA VAL A 5 -9.21 4.18 -8.42
C VAL A 5 -9.64 3.63 -7.06
N ARG A 6 -10.94 3.79 -6.79
CA ARG A 6 -11.62 3.22 -5.64
C ARG A 6 -12.56 2.10 -6.08
N ALA A 7 -12.80 1.16 -5.18
CA ALA A 7 -13.78 0.09 -5.36
C ALA A 7 -14.64 -0.04 -4.09
N PRO A 8 -15.87 -0.57 -4.22
CA PRO A 8 -16.66 -0.94 -3.05
C PRO A 8 -15.93 -2.03 -2.25
N TYR A 9 -15.94 -1.90 -0.94
CA TYR A 9 -15.44 -2.90 0.00
C TYR A 9 -16.51 -3.18 1.03
N ALA A 10 -16.92 -4.45 1.09
CA ALA A 10 -17.88 -4.93 2.07
C ALA A 10 -17.14 -5.58 3.25
N TRP A 11 -17.60 -5.30 4.46
CA TRP A 11 -17.12 -5.95 5.67
C TRP A 11 -18.25 -6.08 6.70
N THR A 12 -18.04 -6.91 7.71
CA THR A 12 -18.92 -6.98 8.87
C THR A 12 -18.25 -6.25 10.03
N CYS A 13 -18.94 -5.30 10.66
CA CYS A 13 -18.41 -4.61 11.83
C CYS A 13 -18.35 -5.58 13.01
N GLU A 14 -17.16 -5.72 13.62
CA GLU A 14 -16.93 -6.65 14.73
C GLU A 14 -17.64 -6.23 16.03
N GLU A 15 -17.93 -4.93 16.19
CA GLU A 15 -18.59 -4.40 17.40
C GLU A 15 -20.11 -4.52 17.38
N CYS A 16 -20.75 -4.17 16.26
CA CYS A 16 -22.21 -4.15 16.16
C CYS A 16 -22.80 -5.22 15.22
N GLY A 17 -21.96 -6.06 14.60
CA GLY A 17 -22.37 -7.12 13.68
C GLY A 17 -22.95 -6.64 12.34
N ARG A 18 -23.01 -5.32 12.11
CA ARG A 18 -23.62 -4.75 10.90
C ARG A 18 -22.78 -5.07 9.67
N ARG A 19 -23.43 -5.56 8.61
CA ARG A 19 -22.84 -5.59 7.27
C ARG A 19 -22.73 -4.17 6.72
N CYS A 20 -21.52 -3.79 6.36
CA CYS A 20 -21.15 -2.44 5.93
C CYS A 20 -20.54 -2.49 4.54
N GLU A 21 -20.62 -1.36 3.82
CA GLU A 21 -19.92 -1.14 2.57
C GLU A 21 -19.38 0.29 2.54
N ALA A 22 -18.18 0.47 1.99
CA ALA A 22 -17.56 1.76 1.79
C ALA A 22 -16.59 1.73 0.62
N PRO A 23 -16.40 2.86 -0.08
CA PRO A 23 -15.40 2.95 -1.13
C PRO A 23 -13.98 2.95 -0.52
N VAL A 24 -13.12 2.03 -0.97
CA VAL A 24 -11.72 1.93 -0.56
C VAL A 24 -10.80 2.08 -1.75
N TRP A 25 -9.56 2.47 -1.50
CA TRP A 25 -8.55 2.58 -2.55
C TRP A 25 -8.07 1.20 -3.00
N ARG A 26 -8.00 1.01 -4.33
CA ARG A 26 -7.36 -0.15 -5.00
C ARG A 26 -6.07 0.22 -5.70
N VAL A 27 -6.00 1.41 -6.30
CA VAL A 27 -4.75 2.00 -6.81
C VAL A 27 -4.70 3.45 -6.36
N VAL A 28 -3.55 3.90 -5.86
CA VAL A 28 -3.32 5.30 -5.49
C VAL A 28 -2.02 5.77 -6.10
N ASP A 29 -2.09 6.81 -6.93
CA ASP A 29 -0.91 7.50 -7.46
C ASP A 29 -0.68 8.80 -6.68
N SER A 30 0.47 8.90 -6.03
CA SER A 30 0.91 10.10 -5.29
C SER A 30 0.84 11.40 -6.08
N ARG A 31 0.96 11.36 -7.41
CA ARG A 31 0.89 12.54 -8.28
C ARG A 31 -0.54 13.04 -8.46
N GLU A 32 -1.50 12.12 -8.39
CA GLU A 32 -2.92 12.44 -8.52
C GLU A 32 -3.56 12.71 -7.14
N ARG A 33 -3.18 11.91 -6.14
CA ARG A 33 -3.80 11.88 -4.81
C ARG A 33 -2.78 12.01 -3.67
N PRO A 34 -1.97 13.09 -3.64
CA PRO A 34 -1.06 13.33 -2.52
C PRO A 34 -1.83 13.53 -1.20
N ASP A 35 -3.07 14.01 -1.27
CA ASP A 35 -3.98 14.19 -0.14
C ASP A 35 -4.31 12.87 0.59
N VAL A 36 -4.35 11.76 -0.14
CA VAL A 36 -4.68 10.44 0.41
C VAL A 36 -3.47 9.83 1.11
N LEU A 37 -2.28 10.07 0.56
CA LEU A 37 -1.01 9.49 1.03
C LEU A 37 -0.29 10.38 2.04
N SER A 38 -0.75 11.60 2.27
CA SER A 38 -0.20 12.48 3.30
C SER A 38 -0.98 12.30 4.59
N SER A 39 -0.29 11.92 5.66
CA SER A 39 -0.90 11.86 6.97
C SER A 39 -1.16 13.27 7.52
N ARG A 40 -2.36 13.50 8.08
CA ARG A 40 -2.71 14.74 8.78
C ARG A 40 -2.47 14.69 10.29
N THR A 41 -2.45 13.49 10.88
CA THR A 41 -2.46 13.28 12.35
C THR A 41 -1.70 12.02 12.77
N GLY A 42 -0.64 11.63 12.05
CA GLY A 42 0.11 10.39 12.30
C GLY A 42 -0.46 9.15 11.55
N PRO A 43 -0.12 7.92 11.95
CA PRO A 43 -0.44 6.71 11.17
C PRO A 43 -1.95 6.48 10.90
N ASP A 44 -2.84 7.09 11.69
CA ASP A 44 -4.29 7.00 11.49
C ASP A 44 -4.89 8.16 10.64
N GLY A 45 -4.04 9.08 10.18
CA GLY A 45 -4.44 10.35 9.56
C GLY A 45 -4.50 10.36 8.03
N PHE A 46 -4.41 9.21 7.37
CA PHE A 46 -4.46 9.09 5.91
C PHE A 46 -5.89 9.25 5.36
N GLY A 47 -6.00 9.45 4.05
CA GLY A 47 -7.30 9.57 3.37
C GLY A 47 -8.23 8.39 3.63
N ALA A 48 -9.53 8.69 3.81
CA ALA A 48 -10.55 7.68 4.11
C ALA A 48 -10.54 6.52 3.10
N GLY A 49 -10.62 5.29 3.62
CA GLY A 49 -10.60 4.08 2.79
C GLY A 49 -9.21 3.69 2.27
N LEU A 50 -8.13 4.35 2.69
CA LEU A 50 -6.77 3.87 2.41
C LEU A 50 -6.41 2.75 3.39
N CYS A 51 -6.37 3.05 4.68
CA CYS A 51 -5.96 2.10 5.72
C CYS A 51 -7.14 1.60 6.55
N GLN A 52 -8.10 2.49 6.83
CA GLN A 52 -9.25 2.22 7.69
C GLN A 52 -10.55 2.71 7.05
N VAL A 53 -11.65 2.07 7.46
CA VAL A 53 -13.04 2.47 7.21
C VAL A 53 -13.78 2.58 8.55
N ALA A 54 -14.79 3.45 8.62
CA ALA A 54 -15.63 3.58 9.81
C ALA A 54 -16.99 2.91 9.57
N CYS A 55 -17.47 2.17 10.57
CA CYS A 55 -18.82 1.64 10.55
C CYS A 55 -19.84 2.79 10.58
N PRO A 56 -20.79 2.87 9.62
CA PRO A 56 -21.82 3.90 9.63
C PRO A 56 -22.85 3.72 10.76
N GLY A 57 -22.84 2.56 11.45
CA GLY A 57 -23.73 2.29 12.58
C GLY A 57 -23.18 2.82 13.91
N CYS A 58 -22.01 2.33 14.32
CA CYS A 58 -21.43 2.64 15.64
C CYS A 58 -20.17 3.51 15.59
N GLY A 59 -19.68 3.87 14.40
CA GLY A 59 -18.47 4.69 14.22
C GLY A 59 -17.15 3.93 14.42
N THR A 60 -17.17 2.68 14.89
CA THR A 60 -15.97 1.86 15.07
C THR A 60 -15.18 1.77 13.78
N ARG A 61 -13.87 1.99 13.87
CA ARG A 61 -12.95 1.87 12.75
C ARG A 61 -12.48 0.44 12.60
N ALA A 62 -12.38 -0.01 11.35
CA ALA A 62 -11.82 -1.29 10.98
C ALA A 62 -10.72 -1.10 9.94
N TYR A 63 -9.68 -1.93 10.01
CA TYR A 63 -8.66 -1.97 8.96
C TYR A 63 -9.25 -2.53 7.66
N VAL A 64 -8.87 -1.92 6.54
CA VAL A 64 -9.20 -2.45 5.23
C VAL A 64 -8.26 -3.61 4.93
N GLU A 65 -8.83 -4.77 4.60
CA GLU A 65 -8.06 -5.98 4.25
C GLU A 65 -7.98 -6.20 2.73
N ALA A 66 -8.78 -5.47 1.94
CA ALA A 66 -8.72 -5.56 0.48
C ALA A 66 -7.31 -5.20 -0.05
N PRO A 67 -6.91 -5.65 -1.25
CA PRO A 67 -5.66 -5.24 -1.87
C PRO A 67 -5.62 -3.76 -2.27
N VAL A 68 -4.44 -3.13 -2.18
CA VAL A 68 -4.16 -1.80 -2.74
C VAL A 68 -2.74 -1.73 -3.32
N LEU A 69 -2.61 -1.09 -4.48
CA LEU A 69 -1.34 -0.69 -5.07
C LEU A 69 -1.11 0.81 -4.82
N VAL A 70 0.01 1.17 -4.21
CA VAL A 70 0.39 2.56 -3.95
C VAL A 70 1.64 2.91 -4.74
N LEU A 71 1.53 3.95 -5.56
CA LEU A 71 2.58 4.45 -6.45
C LEU A 71 3.11 5.79 -5.92
N ARG A 72 4.37 5.79 -5.51
CA ARG A 72 5.03 6.89 -4.79
C ARG A 72 6.18 7.44 -5.63
N ALA A 73 5.90 8.52 -6.36
CA ALA A 73 6.91 9.11 -7.24
C ALA A 73 8.03 9.73 -6.40
N GLY A 74 9.28 9.34 -6.66
CA GLY A 74 10.45 9.86 -5.96
C GLY A 74 10.74 9.23 -4.60
N ALA A 75 9.97 8.22 -4.16
CA ALA A 75 10.26 7.48 -2.93
C ALA A 75 11.28 6.36 -3.18
N VAL A 76 12.09 6.02 -2.17
CA VAL A 76 13.05 4.90 -2.20
C VAL A 76 12.37 3.58 -2.55
N VAL A 77 11.15 3.38 -2.07
CA VAL A 77 10.30 2.24 -2.45
C VAL A 77 9.09 2.77 -3.24
N PRO A 78 9.20 2.90 -4.57
CA PRO A 78 8.21 3.64 -5.36
C PRO A 78 6.90 2.88 -5.56
N THR A 79 6.89 1.55 -5.40
CA THR A 79 5.70 0.73 -5.62
C THR A 79 5.45 -0.22 -4.45
N LEU A 80 4.36 0.03 -3.72
CA LEU A 80 3.90 -0.80 -2.61
C LEU A 80 2.63 -1.55 -3.01
N PHE A 81 2.58 -2.84 -2.72
CA PHE A 81 1.36 -3.63 -2.73
C PHE A 81 1.00 -4.01 -1.30
N ALA A 82 -0.14 -3.52 -0.81
CA ALA A 82 -0.60 -3.78 0.53
C ALA A 82 -1.89 -4.62 0.50
N THR A 83 -1.92 -5.74 1.21
CA THR A 83 -3.11 -6.61 1.28
C THR A 83 -3.22 -7.31 2.64
N SER A 84 -4.22 -8.15 2.86
CA SER A 84 -4.36 -8.93 4.08
C SER A 84 -3.19 -9.90 4.32
N VAL A 85 -2.94 -10.23 5.59
CA VAL A 85 -1.92 -11.22 5.96
C VAL A 85 -2.24 -12.59 5.35
N ALA A 86 -3.52 -12.98 5.35
CA ALA A 86 -3.97 -14.24 4.75
C ALA A 86 -3.60 -14.33 3.27
N GLN A 87 -3.87 -13.29 2.49
CA GLN A 87 -3.56 -13.29 1.06
C GLN A 87 -2.04 -13.26 0.78
N LEU A 88 -1.25 -12.64 1.66
CA LEU A 88 0.21 -12.69 1.55
C LEU A 88 0.76 -14.10 1.80
N HIS A 89 0.11 -14.89 2.66
CA HIS A 89 0.51 -16.27 2.95
C HIS A 89 0.15 -17.24 1.81
N GLU A 90 -1.01 -17.07 1.17
CA GLU A 90 -1.51 -18.01 0.16
C GLU A 90 -0.79 -17.86 -1.19
N ASP A 91 -0.75 -16.64 -1.74
CA ASP A 91 0.08 -16.14 -2.85
C ASP A 91 -0.65 -14.93 -3.46
N ALA A 92 -0.08 -13.74 -3.31
CA ALA A 92 -0.66 -12.51 -3.83
C ALA A 92 -0.27 -12.19 -5.29
N THR A 93 0.49 -13.06 -5.97
CA THR A 93 1.13 -12.75 -7.27
C THR A 93 0.13 -12.38 -8.35
N ALA A 94 -0.98 -13.11 -8.48
CA ALA A 94 -2.01 -12.82 -9.47
C ALA A 94 -2.65 -11.44 -9.23
N THR A 95 -2.98 -11.12 -7.97
CA THR A 95 -3.58 -9.83 -7.60
C THR A 95 -2.60 -8.67 -7.78
N VAL A 96 -1.32 -8.87 -7.48
CA VAL A 96 -0.27 -7.88 -7.77
C VAL A 96 -0.23 -7.60 -9.26
N ALA A 97 -0.18 -8.65 -10.09
CA ALA A 97 -0.13 -8.52 -11.54
C ALA A 97 -1.37 -7.80 -12.10
N GLU A 98 -2.56 -8.12 -11.59
CA GLU A 98 -3.82 -7.45 -11.96
C GLU A 98 -3.76 -5.94 -11.67
N LEU A 99 -3.40 -5.53 -10.45
CA LEU A 99 -3.37 -4.11 -10.09
C LEU A 99 -2.26 -3.34 -10.83
N VAL A 100 -1.11 -3.97 -11.05
CA VAL A 100 -0.02 -3.37 -11.83
C VAL A 100 -0.45 -3.19 -13.29
N GLU A 101 -1.10 -4.20 -13.88
CA GLU A 101 -1.60 -4.12 -15.25
C GLU A 101 -2.68 -3.04 -15.39
N GLN A 102 -3.60 -2.96 -14.43
CA GLN A 102 -4.61 -1.90 -14.39
C GLN A 102 -3.97 -0.50 -14.34
N ALA A 103 -2.98 -0.30 -13.47
CA ALA A 103 -2.25 0.97 -13.39
C ALA A 103 -1.46 1.25 -14.68
N ARG A 104 -0.90 0.22 -15.31
CA ARG A 104 -0.18 0.32 -16.59
C ARG A 104 -1.10 0.77 -17.72
N LEU A 105 -2.28 0.14 -17.86
CA LEU A 105 -3.27 0.52 -18.86
C LEU A 105 -3.77 1.95 -18.65
N ALA A 106 -3.83 2.42 -17.40
CA ALA A 106 -4.15 3.81 -17.06
C ALA A 106 -2.99 4.80 -17.32
N GLY A 107 -1.79 4.31 -17.69
CA GLY A 107 -0.63 5.14 -18.06
C GLY A 107 0.34 5.44 -16.91
N ALA A 108 0.21 4.79 -15.76
CA ALA A 108 1.01 5.10 -14.57
C ALA A 108 2.53 5.04 -14.82
N PHE A 109 2.97 4.03 -15.60
CA PHE A 109 4.39 3.72 -15.82
C PHE A 109 5.01 4.37 -17.06
N ALA A 110 4.26 5.15 -17.84
CA ALA A 110 4.74 5.69 -19.12
C ALA A 110 6.01 6.56 -18.99
N ALA A 111 6.22 7.20 -17.83
CA ALA A 111 7.38 8.05 -17.57
C ALA A 111 8.56 7.33 -16.87
N GLY A 112 8.50 6.01 -16.68
CA GLY A 112 9.57 5.24 -16.00
C GLY A 112 9.75 5.54 -14.51
N ARG A 113 8.86 6.33 -13.90
CA ARG A 113 9.01 6.90 -12.53
C ARG A 113 8.67 5.95 -11.38
N PHE A 114 8.19 4.74 -11.68
CA PHE A 114 7.90 3.70 -10.70
C PHE A 114 8.71 2.42 -10.97
N GLY A 115 9.86 2.57 -11.63
CA GLY A 115 10.75 1.44 -11.89
C GLY A 115 11.18 0.74 -10.61
N GLY A 116 11.38 -0.58 -10.68
CA GLY A 116 11.82 -1.39 -9.55
C GLY A 116 10.86 -2.53 -9.21
N GLN A 117 11.07 -3.09 -8.03
CA GLN A 117 10.31 -4.23 -7.52
C GLN A 117 9.05 -3.75 -6.80
N VAL A 118 7.93 -4.47 -6.95
CA VAL A 118 6.76 -4.27 -6.08
C VAL A 118 7.08 -4.85 -4.72
N VAL A 119 7.12 -4.00 -3.69
CA VAL A 119 7.26 -4.45 -2.30
C VAL A 119 5.89 -4.79 -1.75
N ARG A 120 5.75 -6.01 -1.25
CA ARG A 120 4.49 -6.51 -0.68
C ARG A 120 4.51 -6.22 0.83
N LEU A 121 3.35 -5.93 1.43
CA LEU A 121 3.21 -5.78 2.88
C LEU A 121 1.78 -6.01 3.36
N PRO A 122 1.58 -6.35 4.65
CA PRO A 122 0.26 -6.31 5.25
C PRO A 122 -0.34 -4.90 5.14
N ARG A 123 -1.60 -4.75 4.76
CA ARG A 123 -2.24 -3.43 4.59
C ARG A 123 -2.25 -2.60 5.87
N ARG A 124 -2.24 -3.27 7.03
CA ARG A 124 -2.08 -2.64 8.35
C ARG A 124 -0.72 -1.99 8.57
N LEU A 125 0.32 -2.41 7.84
CA LEU A 125 1.65 -1.80 7.88
C LEU A 125 1.77 -0.58 6.96
N LEU A 126 0.82 -0.38 6.05
CA LEU A 126 0.85 0.71 5.07
C LEU A 126 1.02 2.09 5.71
N PRO A 127 0.34 2.45 6.82
CA PRO A 127 0.58 3.72 7.50
C PRO A 127 2.05 4.01 7.78
N PHE A 128 2.77 3.04 8.35
CA PHE A 128 4.17 3.18 8.73
C PHE A 128 5.08 3.23 7.52
N ALA A 129 4.81 2.38 6.52
CA ALA A 129 5.55 2.42 5.26
C ALA A 129 5.41 3.78 4.54
N LEU A 130 4.32 4.52 4.78
CA LEU A 130 4.04 5.84 4.20
C LEU A 130 4.55 7.01 5.04
N SER A 131 4.55 6.89 6.38
CA SER A 131 4.91 8.00 7.28
C SER A 131 6.38 8.00 7.71
N CYS A 132 7.00 6.83 7.78
CA CYS A 132 8.38 6.70 8.24
C CYS A 132 9.38 7.08 7.13
N ASP A 133 10.54 7.58 7.55
CA ASP A 133 11.67 7.79 6.65
C ASP A 133 12.32 6.43 6.37
N VAL A 134 11.83 5.74 5.33
CA VAL A 134 12.30 4.40 4.97
C VAL A 134 13.79 4.40 4.61
N GLU A 135 14.34 5.49 4.10
CA GLU A 135 15.78 5.56 3.79
C GLU A 135 16.61 5.54 5.07
N ARG A 136 16.24 6.39 6.03
CA ARG A 136 16.84 6.42 7.36
C ARG A 136 16.67 5.08 8.08
N ASP A 137 15.48 4.50 8.02
CA ASP A 137 15.16 3.28 8.74
C ASP A 137 15.82 2.05 8.11
N LEU A 138 16.13 2.05 6.82
CA LEU A 138 16.99 1.04 6.20
C LEU A 138 18.44 1.12 6.69
N ALA A 139 18.92 2.32 7.07
CA ALA A 139 20.27 2.51 7.59
C ALA A 139 20.43 2.02 9.04
N ASP A 140 19.38 2.13 9.87
CA ASP A 140 19.32 1.55 11.22
C ASP A 140 17.94 0.92 11.52
N PRO A 141 17.69 -0.32 11.04
CA PRO A 141 16.40 -0.99 11.23
C PRO A 141 16.04 -1.22 12.69
N GLU A 142 17.04 -1.37 13.55
CA GLU A 142 16.84 -1.68 14.95
C GLU A 142 16.47 -0.42 15.75
N ALA A 143 17.00 0.76 15.39
CA ALA A 143 16.47 2.03 15.89
C ALA A 143 15.02 2.27 15.44
N ALA A 144 14.71 2.08 14.17
CA ALA A 144 13.35 2.23 13.65
C ALA A 144 12.35 1.32 14.38
N CYS A 145 12.73 0.06 14.63
CA CYS A 145 11.91 -0.87 15.40
C CYS A 145 11.70 -0.44 16.86
N ARG A 146 12.68 0.20 17.50
CA ARG A 146 12.52 0.75 18.87
C ARG A 146 11.54 1.91 18.90
N GLU A 147 11.57 2.79 17.90
CA GLU A 147 10.64 3.91 17.78
C GLU A 147 9.19 3.43 17.60
N LEU A 148 8.98 2.30 16.91
CA LEU A 148 7.65 1.73 16.72
C LEU A 148 7.15 0.84 17.87
N ALA A 149 7.90 0.73 18.98
CA ALA A 149 7.57 -0.20 20.07
C ALA A 149 6.18 0.04 20.67
N GLU A 150 5.72 1.29 20.73
CA GLU A 150 4.39 1.66 21.24
C GLU A 150 3.22 1.13 20.39
N HIS A 151 3.48 0.78 19.12
CA HIS A 151 2.47 0.21 18.21
C HIS A 151 2.35 -1.32 18.30
N GLY A 152 3.07 -1.93 19.24
CA GLY A 152 2.95 -3.35 19.59
C GLY A 152 3.75 -4.30 18.69
N ALA A 153 3.94 -5.52 19.21
CA ALA A 153 4.79 -6.54 18.60
C ALA A 153 4.44 -6.90 17.14
N PRO A 154 3.16 -7.03 16.73
CA PRO A 154 2.82 -7.33 15.33
C PRO A 154 3.29 -6.24 14.36
N THR A 155 3.16 -4.97 14.74
CA THR A 155 3.58 -3.83 13.91
C THR A 155 5.10 -3.82 13.76
N VAL A 156 5.83 -3.88 14.87
CA VAL A 156 7.30 -3.88 14.88
C VAL A 156 7.86 -5.05 14.08
N THR A 157 7.27 -6.24 14.25
CA THR A 157 7.70 -7.45 13.55
C THR A 157 7.51 -7.31 12.04
N ASN A 158 6.34 -6.85 11.61
CA ASN A 158 6.05 -6.64 10.19
C ASN A 158 6.93 -5.53 9.59
N TYR A 159 7.19 -4.45 10.33
CA TYR A 159 8.06 -3.37 9.88
C TYR A 159 9.51 -3.85 9.72
N ARG A 160 10.01 -4.67 10.65
CA ARG A 160 11.33 -5.29 10.53
C ARG A 160 11.45 -6.16 9.28
N TYR A 161 10.44 -6.97 8.97
CA TYR A 161 10.44 -7.77 7.75
C TYR A 161 10.40 -6.91 6.49
N PHE A 162 9.66 -5.80 6.52
CA PHE A 162 9.63 -4.83 5.43
C PHE A 162 11.02 -4.24 5.16
N LEU A 163 11.73 -3.80 6.20
CA LEU A 163 13.09 -3.24 6.08
C LEU A 163 14.13 -4.26 5.61
N ARG A 164 14.02 -5.53 6.03
CA ARG A 164 14.92 -6.61 5.58
C ARG A 164 14.66 -7.06 4.14
N GLY A 165 13.54 -6.64 3.55
CA GLY A 165 13.10 -7.06 2.23
C GLY A 165 12.61 -8.52 2.20
N ASP A 166 12.25 -9.06 3.36
CA ASP A 166 11.77 -10.43 3.55
C ASP A 166 10.28 -10.55 3.27
N ILE A 167 9.55 -9.42 3.16
CA ILE A 167 8.17 -9.47 2.68
C ILE A 167 8.17 -9.65 1.16
N GLY A 168 8.03 -10.92 0.75
CA GLY A 168 7.65 -11.40 -0.56
C GLY A 168 8.16 -10.55 -1.72
N ARG A 169 9.41 -10.74 -2.14
CA ARG A 169 9.95 -10.07 -3.33
C ARG A 169 9.15 -10.49 -4.58
N GLY A 170 8.23 -9.63 -5.03
CA GLY A 170 7.54 -9.79 -6.31
C GLY A 170 8.48 -9.55 -7.48
N GLY A 171 8.27 -10.19 -8.63
CA GLY A 171 9.10 -9.99 -9.82
C GLY A 171 9.17 -8.54 -10.30
N PRO A 172 10.17 -8.19 -11.14
CA PRO A 172 10.39 -6.83 -11.61
C PRO A 172 9.20 -6.31 -12.44
N VAL A 173 8.79 -5.06 -12.20
CA VAL A 173 7.86 -4.34 -13.07
C VAL A 173 8.60 -3.97 -14.35
N ARG A 174 8.45 -4.76 -15.42
CA ARG A 174 9.10 -4.46 -16.71
C ARG A 174 8.44 -3.23 -17.33
N GLY A 175 9.12 -2.09 -17.23
CA GLY A 175 8.83 -0.91 -18.05
C GLY A 175 9.03 -1.25 -19.53
N GLY A 176 8.02 -1.00 -20.35
CA GLY A 176 8.08 -1.24 -21.79
C GLY A 176 9.22 -0.44 -22.40
N ARG A 177 10.18 -1.13 -23.04
CA ARG A 177 11.16 -0.48 -23.92
C ARG A 177 10.42 0.01 -25.16
N GLU A 178 10.40 1.32 -25.36
CA GLU A 178 10.11 1.93 -26.65
C GLU A 178 11.14 1.40 -27.67
N ARG A 179 10.68 0.60 -28.63
CA ARG A 179 11.44 0.34 -29.85
C ARG A 179 11.38 1.60 -30.70
N SER A 180 12.35 2.49 -30.50
CA SER A 180 12.62 3.53 -31.48
C SER A 180 13.24 2.85 -32.70
N GLY A 181 12.42 2.64 -33.74
CA GLY A 181 12.89 2.26 -35.07
C GLY A 181 13.82 3.35 -35.60
N ARG A 182 15.02 2.95 -36.03
CA ARG A 182 15.84 3.77 -36.92
C ARG A 182 15.35 3.56 -38.35
N VAL A 183 15.09 4.70 -38.99
CA VAL A 183 14.96 4.90 -40.44
C VAL A 183 16.26 4.50 -41.13
#